data_AF-A0ABD0NBL4-F1
#
_entry.id   AF-A0ABD0NBL4-F1
#
_cell.length_a   1.000
_cell.length_b   1.000
_cell.length_c   1.000
_cell.angle_alpha   90.00
_cell.angle_beta   90.00
_cell.angle_gamma   90.00
#
_symmetry.space_group_name_H-M   'P 1'
#
loop_
_entity.id
_entity.type
_entity.pdbx_description
1 polymer ?
#
loop_
_entity_poly.entity_id
_entity_poly.type
_entity_poly.pdbx_seq_one_letter_code
_entity_poly.pdbx_strand_id
1 'polypeptide(L)' 'AGNEPFNRAMLFNVGFKEAMKDLNWDCVIFHDVDHILENDRNYYGCGEMPRHFAVKLN' A
#
# COMPACT_ATOMS: atom_id res chain seq x y z
N ALA A 1 -8.19 17.64 10.06
CA ALA A 1 -8.71 16.33 9.58
C ALA A 1 -10.14 16.53 9.07
N GLY A 2 -10.63 15.66 8.19
CA GLY A 2 -12.06 15.64 7.86
C GLY A 2 -12.88 15.18 9.06
N ASN A 3 -14.12 15.67 9.19
CA ASN A 3 -15.04 15.24 10.25
C ASN A 3 -15.85 13.98 9.87
N GLU A 4 -15.68 13.51 8.63
CA GLU A 4 -16.34 12.32 8.12
C GLU A 4 -15.57 11.04 8.50
N PRO A 5 -16.25 9.87 8.53
CA PRO A 5 -15.61 8.59 8.77
C PRO A 5 -14.45 8.33 7.80
N PHE A 6 -13.36 7.78 8.33
CA PHE A 6 -12.20 7.44 7.52
C PHE A 6 -12.49 6.23 6.62
N ASN A 7 -12.35 6.41 5.31
CA ASN A 7 -12.49 5.32 4.34
C ASN A 7 -11.12 4.95 3.74
N ARG A 8 -10.45 4.01 4.41
CA ARG A 8 -9.11 3.52 4.04
C ARG A 8 -9.03 3.01 2.60
N ALA A 9 -9.98 2.15 2.20
CA ALA A 9 -9.99 1.54 0.88
C ALA A 9 -10.24 2.56 -0.24
N MET A 10 -11.11 3.55 0.00
CA MET A 10 -11.32 4.65 -0.94
C MET A 10 -10.03 5.46 -1.16
N LEU A 11 -9.29 5.75 -0.09
CA LEU A 11 -8.03 6.50 -0.20
C LEU A 11 -6.94 5.69 -0.92
N PHE A 12 -6.90 4.38 -0.77
CA PHE A 12 -6.04 3.52 -1.59
C PHE A 12 -6.39 3.61 -3.08
N ASN A 13 -7.68 3.59 -3.42
CA ASN A 13 -8.14 3.78 -4.80
C ASN A 13 -7.79 5.17 -5.35
N VAL A 14 -7.89 6.22 -4.53
CA VAL A 14 -7.45 7.58 -4.89
C VAL A 14 -5.95 7.58 -5.16
N GLY A 15 -5.14 7.07 -4.24
CA GLY A 15 -3.68 6.98 -4.39
C GLY A 15 -3.26 6.24 -5.66
N PHE A 16 -3.91 5.12 -5.97
CA PHE A 16 -3.69 4.40 -7.23
C PHE A 16 -3.93 5.30 -8.46
N LYS A 17 -5.09 5.98 -8.51
CA LYS A 17 -5.43 6.84 -9.66
C LYS A 17 -4.51 8.04 -9.79
N GLU A 18 -4.12 8.66 -8.69
CA GLU A 18 -3.23 9.83 -8.71
C GLU A 18 -1.79 9.43 -9.08
N ALA A 19 -1.26 8.35 -8.51
CA ALA A 19 0.10 7.88 -8.82
C ALA A 19 0.28 7.55 -10.32
N MET A 20 -0.76 6.99 -10.96
CA MET A 20 -0.76 6.68 -12.40
C MET A 20 -0.78 7.93 -13.30
N LYS A 21 -1.02 9.12 -12.76
CA LYS A 21 -0.88 10.39 -13.52
C LYS A 21 0.57 10.85 -13.57
N ASP A 22 1.38 10.48 -12.58
CA ASP A 22 2.79 10.88 -12.50
C ASP A 22 3.66 9.95 -13.35
N LEU A 23 3.51 8.63 -13.20
CA LEU A 23 4.26 7.61 -13.92
C LEU A 23 3.38 6.38 -14.21
N ASN A 24 3.77 5.62 -15.23
CA ASN A 24 3.18 4.30 -15.50
C ASN A 24 3.78 3.26 -14.54
N TRP A 25 3.33 3.27 -13.29
CA TRP A 25 3.73 2.27 -12.31
C TRP A 25 3.22 0.88 -12.70
N ASP A 26 4.06 -0.13 -12.55
CA ASP A 26 3.76 -1.55 -12.82
C ASP A 26 3.40 -2.32 -11.54
N CYS A 27 3.60 -1.69 -10.37
CA CYS A 27 3.34 -2.27 -9.06
C CYS A 27 2.81 -1.21 -8.08
N VAL A 28 1.86 -1.60 -7.23
CA VAL A 28 1.29 -0.75 -6.18
C VAL A 28 1.27 -1.52 -4.87
N ILE A 29 1.84 -0.93 -3.82
CA ILE A 29 1.81 -1.48 -2.46
C ILE A 29 0.94 -0.61 -1.57
N PHE A 30 -0.14 -1.18 -1.04
CA PHE A 30 -0.97 -0.53 -0.04
C PHE A 30 -0.41 -0.80 1.35
N HIS A 31 -0.06 0.25 2.07
CA HIS A 31 0.66 0.17 3.34
C HIS A 31 0.08 1.13 4.36
N ASP A 32 -0.10 0.64 5.58
CA ASP A 32 -0.48 1.51 6.68
C ASP A 32 0.73 2.33 7.14
N VAL A 33 0.48 3.53 7.62
CA VAL A 33 1.55 4.46 8.04
C VAL A 33 2.25 4.01 9.33
N ASP A 34 1.62 3.13 10.10
CA ASP A 34 2.07 2.63 11.40
C ASP A 34 2.72 1.24 11.35
N HIS A 35 2.78 0.61 10.18
CA HIS A 35 3.53 -0.63 9.99
C HIS A 35 4.96 -0.32 9.52
N ILE A 36 5.94 -1.08 9.99
CA ILE A 36 7.33 -1.01 9.54
C ILE A 36 7.82 -2.45 9.28
N LEU A 37 8.59 -2.63 8.21
CA LEU A 37 9.24 -3.91 7.92
C LEU A 37 10.49 -4.08 8.79
N GLU A 38 10.45 -5.04 9.71
CA GLU A 38 11.59 -5.38 10.58
C GLU A 38 12.66 -6.23 9.88
N ASN A 39 12.35 -6.82 8.73
CA ASN A 39 13.24 -7.73 7.99
C ASN A 39 13.37 -7.29 6.53
N ASP A 40 14.60 -6.99 6.13
CA ASP A 40 14.98 -6.54 4.78
C ASP A 40 14.78 -7.60 3.68
N ARG A 41 14.63 -8.86 4.07
CA ARG A 41 14.28 -9.96 3.15
C ARG A 41 12.83 -9.90 2.68
N ASN A 42 11.98 -9.06 3.29
CA ASN A 42 10.64 -8.82 2.78
C ASN A 42 10.67 -7.86 1.58
N TYR A 43 11.00 -8.40 0.41
CA TYR A 43 11.13 -7.62 -0.82
C TYR A 43 9.85 -6.84 -1.14
N TYR A 44 9.93 -5.52 -1.10
CA TYR A 44 8.82 -4.59 -1.25
C TYR A 44 8.48 -4.29 -2.71
N GLY A 45 7.96 -5.31 -3.39
CA GLY A 45 7.56 -5.25 -4.80
C GLY A 45 6.56 -6.34 -5.16
N CYS A 46 5.99 -6.23 -6.36
CA CYS A 46 4.97 -7.15 -6.84
C CYS A 46 5.58 -8.41 -7.47
N GLY A 47 4.80 -9.48 -7.50
CA GLY A 47 5.09 -10.70 -8.27
C GLY A 47 3.91 -11.04 -9.17
N GLU A 48 3.84 -12.29 -9.64
CA GLU A 48 2.76 -12.74 -10.54
C GLU A 48 1.38 -12.80 -9.85
N MET A 49 1.36 -12.93 -8.52
CA MET A 49 0.15 -13.00 -7.69
C MET A 49 0.17 -11.89 -6.63
N PRO A 50 -1.01 -11.42 -6.16
CA PRO A 50 -1.08 -10.47 -5.05
C PRO A 50 -0.33 -10.96 -3.82
N ARG A 51 0.42 -10.06 -3.17
CA ARG A 51 1.25 -10.39 -2.01
C ARG A 51 0.69 -9.74 -0.74
N HIS A 52 0.63 -10.51 0.34
CA HIS A 52 0.36 -10.00 1.67
C HIS A 52 1.69 -9.82 2.42
N PHE A 53 2.00 -8.59 2.84
CA PHE A 53 3.31 -8.24 3.43
C PHE A 53 3.35 -8.41 4.96
N ALA A 54 2.33 -7.90 5.66
CA ALA A 54 2.23 -7.93 7.11
C ALA A 54 1.65 -9.26 7.62
N VAL A 55 2.28 -10.38 7.23
CA VAL A 55 1.83 -11.74 7.60
C VAL A 55 1.99 -12.06 9.08
N LYS A 56 2.87 -11.34 9.77
CA LYS A 56 3.11 -11.44 11.20
C LYS A 56 3.27 -10.04 11.77
N LEU A 57 2.46 -9.74 12.79
CA LEU A 57 2.56 -8.55 13.60
C LEU A 57 2.96 -8.99 15.02
N ASN A 58 3.80 -8.20 15.67
CA ASN A 58 4.24 -8.43 17.05
C ASN A 58 3.27 -7.79 18.04
#